data_AF-A0A7Z2K388-F1
#
_entry.id   AF-A0A7Z2K388-F1
#
_cell.length_a   1.000
_cell.length_b   1.000
_cell.length_c   1.000
_cell.angle_alpha   90.00
_cell.angle_beta   90.00
_cell.angle_gamma   90.00
#
_symmetry.space_group_name_H-M   'P 1'
#
loop_
_entity.id
_entity.type
_entity.pdbx_description
1 polymer ?
#
loop_
_entity_poly.entity_id
_entity_poly.type
_entity_poly.pdbx_seq_one_letter_code
_entity_poly.pdbx_strand_id
1 'polypeptide(L)'
;MKQKTYLYASLICLVLLAAAITYNLLNEEDQYLGFTGLGGSIKLSEDDRQIYFSYYQDGKESIYRANTDGGKVEQLTHPDDERHRKPDLSLNGEKMLYLSENSDRIQSLYIADLNGENRKKLTDDTIHVEEAVFSENEIYFVGMPAEAVGKAEGETKEGYDLHSVGMDGENEQKLTDQDHFTMNHLAISTDGSQLYYTLFNGTSDKIYAYHVEDKRESLADWVPAEVGSLYDWDYDEVKQAFTYTDVSEESEDRSLFKYELYYRDLNENRTKQLTTLESSVVSPDFFHQSDKIAFLHYTNWSGHPEKYQLKTVDINTKEMNNVTLDLPESTNSHRLREALNIFTSSTAIAILYTVLLCLVTLYSYKKSGKQYRTGLISLLLAVAVFISGFIFGMLTNPWVGIAVSIVAIGMVPSSLIALIVGFLIGKFAKKPK
;
A
#
# COMPACT_ATOMS: atom_id res chain seq x y z
N MET A 1 24.57 -45.67 -12.50
CA MET A 1 24.30 -44.83 -11.30
C MET A 1 24.11 -43.36 -11.62
N LYS A 2 25.11 -42.63 -12.15
CA LYS A 2 25.05 -41.15 -12.28
C LYS A 2 23.91 -40.58 -13.15
N GLN A 3 23.44 -41.29 -14.19
CA GLN A 3 22.34 -40.80 -15.06
C GLN A 3 20.98 -40.77 -14.34
N LYS A 4 20.65 -41.84 -13.59
CA LYS A 4 19.42 -41.89 -12.79
C LYS A 4 19.42 -40.82 -11.70
N THR A 5 20.59 -40.49 -11.14
CA THR A 5 20.75 -39.40 -10.16
C THR A 5 20.32 -38.04 -10.71
N TYR A 6 20.76 -37.66 -11.92
CA TYR A 6 20.32 -36.38 -12.53
C TYR A 6 18.83 -36.37 -12.83
N LEU A 7 18.26 -37.52 -13.26
CA LEU A 7 16.83 -37.64 -13.51
C LEU A 7 16.00 -37.44 -12.23
N TYR A 8 16.37 -38.12 -11.14
CA TYR A 8 15.68 -37.96 -9.86
C TYR A 8 15.86 -36.56 -9.29
N ALA A 9 17.06 -35.97 -9.39
CA ALA A 9 17.30 -34.58 -8.97
C ALA A 9 16.45 -33.58 -9.78
N SER A 10 16.35 -33.75 -11.10
CA SER A 10 15.46 -32.93 -11.95
C SER A 10 14.00 -33.09 -11.54
N LEU A 11 13.54 -34.31 -11.23
CA LEU A 11 12.16 -34.55 -10.82
C LEU A 11 11.86 -33.88 -9.47
N ILE A 12 12.75 -34.01 -8.49
CA ILE A 12 12.62 -33.34 -7.19
C ILE A 12 12.58 -31.82 -7.38
N CYS A 13 13.49 -31.27 -8.17
CA CYS A 13 13.55 -29.83 -8.44
C CYS A 13 12.29 -29.33 -9.17
N LEU A 14 11.74 -30.11 -10.10
CA LEU A 14 10.47 -29.79 -10.76
C LEU A 14 9.31 -29.77 -9.78
N VAL A 15 9.22 -30.74 -8.85
CA VAL A 15 8.18 -30.78 -7.82
C VAL A 15 8.30 -29.58 -6.89
N LEU A 16 9.51 -29.22 -6.45
CA LEU A 16 9.74 -28.04 -5.61
C LEU A 16 9.37 -26.74 -6.34
N LEU A 17 9.75 -26.61 -7.61
CA LEU A 17 9.38 -25.46 -8.43
C LEU A 17 7.86 -25.35 -8.60
N ALA A 18 7.19 -26.46 -8.92
CA ALA A 18 5.74 -26.49 -9.07
C ALA A 18 5.03 -26.17 -7.75
N ALA A 19 5.51 -26.70 -6.62
CA ALA A 19 4.97 -26.40 -5.31
C ALA A 19 5.14 -24.92 -4.95
N ALA A 20 6.31 -24.32 -5.22
CA ALA A 20 6.57 -22.89 -4.96
C ALA A 20 5.67 -21.98 -5.82
N ILE A 21 5.52 -22.30 -7.10
CA ILE A 21 4.61 -21.54 -8.00
C ILE A 21 3.16 -21.70 -7.54
N THR A 22 2.72 -22.93 -7.22
CA THR A 22 1.36 -23.21 -6.76
C THR A 22 1.07 -22.48 -5.46
N TYR A 23 2.03 -22.46 -4.52
CA TYR A 23 1.90 -21.72 -3.28
C TYR A 23 1.70 -20.22 -3.54
N ASN A 24 2.50 -19.59 -4.40
CA ASN A 24 2.32 -18.16 -4.75
C ASN A 24 1.00 -17.86 -5.49
N LEU A 25 0.49 -18.82 -6.27
CA LEU A 25 -0.79 -18.64 -6.98
C LEU A 25 -2.00 -18.78 -6.03
N LEU A 26 -1.86 -19.54 -4.95
CA LEU A 26 -2.94 -19.82 -4.00
C LEU A 26 -2.91 -18.92 -2.77
N ASN A 27 -1.72 -18.48 -2.35
CA ASN A 27 -1.60 -17.43 -1.35
C ASN A 27 -1.68 -16.10 -2.08
N GLU A 28 -2.80 -15.40 -1.93
CA GLU A 28 -2.74 -13.94 -1.99
C GLU A 28 -1.75 -13.50 -0.91
N GLU A 29 -0.62 -12.93 -1.33
CA GLU A 29 0.44 -12.56 -0.41
C GLU A 29 -0.01 -11.33 0.37
N ASP A 30 -0.70 -11.57 1.48
CA ASP A 30 -0.90 -10.58 2.51
C ASP A 30 0.48 -10.24 3.10
N GLN A 31 1.01 -9.11 2.63
CA GLN A 31 2.34 -8.59 2.96
C GLN A 31 2.48 -8.26 4.44
N TYR A 32 1.36 -8.04 5.12
CA TYR A 32 1.29 -7.69 6.54
C TYR A 32 1.05 -8.89 7.43
N LEU A 33 0.77 -10.08 6.90
CA LEU A 33 0.60 -11.25 7.74
C LEU A 33 1.90 -11.51 8.54
N GLY A 34 1.81 -11.65 9.87
CA GLY A 34 2.98 -11.79 10.76
C GLY A 34 3.82 -10.52 10.94
N PHE A 35 3.47 -9.41 10.29
CA PHE A 35 4.15 -8.13 10.46
C PHE A 35 3.87 -7.54 11.85
N THR A 36 4.88 -6.86 12.41
CA THR A 36 4.74 -6.11 13.66
C THR A 36 5.36 -4.74 13.48
N GLY A 37 4.57 -3.68 13.64
CA GLY A 37 4.99 -2.31 13.34
C GLY A 37 3.82 -1.33 13.22
N LEU A 38 4.12 -0.04 13.20
CA LEU A 38 3.12 1.02 12.94
C LEU A 38 2.47 0.81 11.58
N GLY A 39 1.15 1.02 11.51
CA GLY A 39 0.43 1.17 10.25
C GLY A 39 0.57 2.58 9.69
N GLY A 40 -0.10 2.84 8.57
CA GLY A 40 0.09 4.06 7.77
C GLY A 40 -0.78 5.26 8.15
N SER A 41 -1.42 5.26 9.33
CA SER A 41 -2.37 6.31 9.71
C SER A 41 -2.20 6.76 11.16
N ILE A 42 -2.23 8.07 11.39
CA ILE A 42 -2.23 8.72 12.69
C ILE A 42 -3.31 9.82 12.75
N LYS A 43 -3.78 10.14 13.97
CA LYS A 43 -4.63 11.29 14.26
C LYS A 43 -4.37 11.81 15.68
N LEU A 44 -4.18 13.11 15.83
CA LEU A 44 -4.00 13.83 17.09
C LEU A 44 -5.37 14.20 17.67
N SER A 45 -5.45 14.25 18.99
CA SER A 45 -6.58 14.88 19.66
C SER A 45 -6.50 16.40 19.54
N GLU A 46 -7.65 17.06 19.47
CA GLU A 46 -7.79 18.53 19.45
C GLU A 46 -7.05 19.26 20.60
N ASP A 47 -6.79 18.54 21.70
CA ASP A 47 -6.05 19.07 22.84
C ASP A 47 -4.53 18.84 22.80
N ASP A 48 -4.01 18.26 21.71
CA ASP A 48 -2.60 17.91 21.47
C ASP A 48 -1.99 16.92 22.48
N ARG A 49 -2.80 16.27 23.33
CA ARG A 49 -2.29 15.39 24.39
C ARG A 49 -2.13 13.96 23.96
N GLN A 50 -2.96 13.50 23.03
CA GLN A 50 -3.02 12.11 22.62
C GLN A 50 -2.82 11.98 21.12
N ILE A 51 -2.25 10.86 20.72
CA ILE A 51 -2.18 10.43 19.33
C ILE A 51 -2.81 9.05 19.22
N TYR A 52 -3.67 8.89 18.22
CA TYR A 52 -4.32 7.65 17.82
C TYR A 52 -3.67 7.16 16.54
N PHE A 53 -3.42 5.86 16.45
CA PHE A 53 -2.69 5.31 15.32
C PHE A 53 -3.03 3.84 15.14
N SER A 54 -2.87 3.33 13.92
CA SER A 54 -2.96 1.90 13.67
C SER A 54 -1.63 1.20 13.91
N TYR A 55 -1.67 -0.01 14.45
CA TYR A 55 -0.49 -0.81 14.73
C TYR A 55 -0.75 -2.29 14.47
N TYR A 56 0.17 -2.92 13.76
CA TYR A 56 0.20 -4.34 13.50
C TYR A 56 0.91 -5.07 14.63
N GLN A 57 0.26 -6.08 15.19
CA GLN A 57 0.88 -7.09 16.03
C GLN A 57 0.67 -8.46 15.40
N ASP A 58 1.76 -9.08 14.90
CA ASP A 58 1.73 -10.35 14.18
C ASP A 58 0.72 -10.41 13.00
N GLY A 59 0.51 -9.28 12.33
CA GLY A 59 -0.39 -9.12 11.20
C GLY A 59 -1.83 -8.76 11.52
N LYS A 60 -2.18 -8.69 12.81
CA LYS A 60 -3.43 -8.10 13.29
C LYS A 60 -3.25 -6.60 13.48
N GLU A 61 -3.99 -5.80 12.72
CA GLU A 61 -3.95 -4.34 12.84
C GLU A 61 -5.04 -3.86 13.80
N SER A 62 -4.67 -3.08 14.80
CA SER A 62 -5.62 -2.47 15.75
C SER A 62 -5.35 -0.98 15.90
N ILE A 63 -6.32 -0.26 16.44
CA ILE A 63 -6.14 1.14 16.82
C ILE A 63 -5.60 1.21 18.25
N TYR A 64 -4.56 2.02 18.42
CA TYR A 64 -3.90 2.31 19.67
C TYR A 64 -3.94 3.80 19.96
N ARG A 65 -3.72 4.13 21.24
CA ARG A 65 -3.53 5.50 21.72
C ARG A 65 -2.25 5.61 22.54
N ALA A 66 -1.59 6.76 22.47
CA ALA A 66 -0.49 7.13 23.34
C ALA A 66 -0.46 8.64 23.59
N ASN A 67 0.39 9.09 24.52
CA ASN A 67 0.69 10.51 24.64
C ASN A 67 1.50 11.00 23.42
N THR A 68 1.35 12.28 23.08
CA THR A 68 2.08 12.90 21.97
C THR A 68 3.59 13.03 22.19
N ASP A 69 4.05 12.98 23.44
CA ASP A 69 5.47 12.89 23.81
C ASP A 69 6.01 11.45 23.86
N GLY A 70 5.13 10.46 23.67
CA GLY A 70 5.44 9.04 23.58
C GLY A 70 5.20 8.26 24.88
N GLY A 71 5.93 7.16 25.03
CA GLY A 71 5.83 6.24 26.16
C GLY A 71 4.74 5.20 25.98
N LYS A 72 4.00 4.92 27.07
CA LYS A 72 3.05 3.80 27.13
C LYS A 72 1.92 3.95 26.14
N VAL A 73 1.60 2.85 25.48
CA VAL A 73 0.48 2.73 24.54
C VAL A 73 -0.66 1.94 25.16
N GLU A 74 -1.88 2.21 24.69
CA GLU A 74 -3.10 1.50 25.04
C GLU A 74 -3.77 1.01 23.76
N GLN A 75 -4.12 -0.28 23.71
CA GLN A 75 -4.87 -0.86 22.59
C GLN A 75 -6.37 -0.56 22.80
N LEU A 76 -6.98 0.12 21.85
CA LEU A 76 -8.40 0.52 21.92
C LEU A 76 -9.31 -0.48 21.23
N THR A 77 -8.90 -0.98 20.07
CA THR A 77 -9.71 -1.93 19.30
C THR A 77 -9.09 -3.32 19.28
N HIS A 78 -9.94 -4.33 19.20
CA HIS A 78 -9.57 -5.74 19.31
C HIS A 78 -10.27 -6.51 18.18
N PRO A 79 -9.74 -6.46 16.94
CA PRO A 79 -10.29 -7.20 15.82
C PRO A 79 -10.05 -8.70 15.97
N ASP A 80 -10.97 -9.48 15.40
CA ASP A 80 -10.82 -10.93 15.35
C ASP A 80 -10.02 -11.32 14.11
N ASP A 81 -10.64 -11.24 12.93
CA ASP A 81 -10.05 -11.56 11.62
C ASP A 81 -9.86 -10.32 10.74
N GLU A 82 -10.41 -9.17 11.15
CA GLU A 82 -10.33 -7.90 10.46
C GLU A 82 -9.07 -7.09 10.80
N ARG A 83 -8.89 -5.97 10.11
CA ARG A 83 -7.86 -4.95 10.39
C ARG A 83 -8.51 -3.61 10.65
N HIS A 84 -8.21 -3.01 11.80
CA HIS A 84 -8.72 -1.69 12.14
C HIS A 84 -7.68 -0.60 11.87
N ARG A 85 -8.02 0.39 11.05
CA ARG A 85 -7.11 1.45 10.58
C ARG A 85 -7.80 2.78 10.29
N LYS A 86 -7.01 3.80 9.91
CA LYS A 86 -7.47 5.16 9.61
C LYS A 86 -8.39 5.73 10.71
N PRO A 87 -7.86 5.93 11.94
CA PRO A 87 -8.66 6.54 13.00
C PRO A 87 -8.93 8.01 12.68
N ASP A 88 -10.15 8.47 12.95
CA ASP A 88 -10.49 9.90 12.99
C ASP A 88 -11.24 10.22 14.29
N LEU A 89 -11.20 11.46 14.76
CA LEU A 89 -11.71 11.86 16.07
C LEU A 89 -12.76 12.97 15.94
N SER A 90 -13.80 12.90 16.77
CA SER A 90 -14.78 13.97 16.82
C SER A 90 -14.20 15.21 17.49
N LEU A 91 -14.58 16.41 17.02
CA LEU A 91 -14.11 17.70 17.58
C LEU A 91 -14.36 17.83 19.10
N ASN A 92 -15.42 17.20 19.60
CA ASN A 92 -15.74 17.21 21.03
C ASN A 92 -14.90 16.21 21.87
N GLY A 93 -14.08 15.38 21.24
CA GLY A 93 -13.25 14.39 21.91
C GLY A 93 -14.03 13.29 22.63
N GLU A 94 -15.20 12.89 22.12
CA GLU A 94 -16.01 11.83 22.71
C GLU A 94 -16.01 10.54 21.88
N LYS A 95 -15.86 10.65 20.55
CA LYS A 95 -16.01 9.56 19.59
C LYS A 95 -14.80 9.44 18.67
N MET A 96 -14.61 8.22 18.17
CA MET A 96 -13.60 7.88 17.18
C MET A 96 -14.27 7.09 16.04
N LEU A 97 -13.92 7.43 14.80
CA LEU A 97 -14.16 6.60 13.63
C LEU A 97 -12.94 5.73 13.38
N TYR A 98 -13.16 4.56 12.79
CA TYR A 98 -12.11 3.77 12.19
C TYR A 98 -12.69 2.89 11.10
N LEU A 99 -11.83 2.45 10.19
CA LEU A 99 -12.19 1.50 9.14
C LEU A 99 -11.82 0.09 9.56
N SER A 100 -12.73 -0.86 9.32
CA SER A 100 -12.51 -2.28 9.52
C SER A 100 -12.42 -2.97 8.16
N GLU A 101 -11.22 -3.40 7.79
CA GLU A 101 -10.96 -4.17 6.58
C GLU A 101 -11.20 -5.66 6.84
N ASN A 102 -12.04 -6.30 6.01
CA ASN A 102 -12.29 -7.74 6.08
C ASN A 102 -11.31 -8.54 5.20
N SER A 103 -11.47 -9.87 5.15
CA SER A 103 -10.58 -10.75 4.36
C SER A 103 -10.59 -10.48 2.85
N ASP A 104 -11.68 -9.90 2.33
CA ASP A 104 -11.83 -9.54 0.92
C ASP A 104 -11.29 -8.13 0.63
N ARG A 105 -10.61 -7.51 1.60
CA ARG A 105 -10.04 -6.15 1.56
C ARG A 105 -11.09 -5.05 1.43
N ILE A 106 -12.34 -5.35 1.75
CA ILE A 106 -13.42 -4.37 1.81
C ILE A 106 -13.41 -3.70 3.18
N GLN A 107 -13.48 -2.37 3.17
CA GLN A 107 -13.47 -1.56 4.39
C GLN A 107 -14.87 -1.08 4.73
N SER A 108 -15.33 -1.39 5.96
CA SER A 108 -16.53 -0.79 6.52
C SER A 108 -16.20 0.24 7.59
N LEU A 109 -17.07 1.24 7.73
CA LEU A 109 -16.93 2.31 8.70
C LEU A 109 -17.52 1.91 10.05
N TYR A 110 -16.78 2.19 11.12
CA TYR A 110 -17.20 1.99 12.50
C TYR A 110 -17.04 3.27 13.31
N ILE A 111 -17.90 3.41 14.32
CA ILE A 111 -17.79 4.43 15.38
C ILE A 111 -17.64 3.74 16.73
N ALA A 112 -16.84 4.32 17.62
CA ALA A 112 -16.69 3.90 19.01
C ALA A 112 -16.49 5.12 19.93
N ASP A 113 -16.57 4.90 21.24
CA ASP A 113 -16.07 5.87 22.22
C ASP A 113 -14.53 5.97 22.12
N LEU A 114 -13.93 7.07 22.60
CA LEU A 114 -12.47 7.24 22.58
C LEU A 114 -11.67 6.17 23.34
N ASN A 115 -12.30 5.41 24.23
CA ASN A 115 -11.69 4.27 24.91
C ASN A 115 -11.83 2.95 24.12
N GLY A 116 -12.45 2.96 22.94
CA GLY A 116 -12.71 1.80 22.10
C GLY A 116 -13.97 1.01 22.45
N GLU A 117 -14.72 1.43 23.48
CA GLU A 117 -15.99 0.80 23.87
C GLU A 117 -17.16 1.26 23.00
N ASN A 118 -18.33 0.63 23.18
CA ASN A 118 -19.58 0.98 22.50
C ASN A 118 -19.47 1.03 20.96
N ARG A 119 -18.63 0.16 20.40
CA ARG A 119 -18.41 0.08 18.95
C ARG A 119 -19.69 -0.24 18.19
N LYS A 120 -19.88 0.41 17.05
CA LYS A 120 -21.01 0.22 16.14
C LYS A 120 -20.54 0.31 14.69
N LYS A 121 -21.01 -0.64 13.87
CA LYS A 121 -20.83 -0.62 12.40
C LYS A 121 -21.80 0.39 11.80
N LEU A 122 -21.32 1.29 10.95
CA LEU A 122 -22.11 2.36 10.32
C LEU A 122 -22.43 2.08 8.85
N THR A 123 -21.53 1.42 8.13
CA THR A 123 -21.77 0.99 6.74
C THR A 123 -21.66 -0.53 6.65
N ASP A 124 -22.42 -1.16 5.75
CA ASP A 124 -22.33 -2.61 5.53
C ASP A 124 -21.14 -2.99 4.63
N ASP A 125 -21.02 -4.26 4.25
CA ASP A 125 -19.93 -4.76 3.40
C ASP A 125 -20.22 -4.61 1.90
N THR A 126 -21.33 -3.95 1.52
CA THR A 126 -21.67 -3.69 0.10
C THR A 126 -21.04 -2.42 -0.42
N ILE A 127 -20.53 -1.56 0.47
CA ILE A 127 -19.78 -0.35 0.17
C ILE A 127 -18.37 -0.44 0.78
N HIS A 128 -17.36 -0.20 -0.04
CA HIS A 128 -15.98 -0.03 0.39
C HIS A 128 -15.76 1.43 0.74
N VAL A 129 -15.44 1.69 2.01
CA VAL A 129 -15.15 3.03 2.53
C VAL A 129 -13.65 3.29 2.51
N GLU A 130 -13.24 4.35 1.82
CA GLU A 130 -11.83 4.72 1.72
C GLU A 130 -11.38 5.57 2.92
N GLU A 131 -12.21 6.54 3.32
CA GLU A 131 -11.92 7.49 4.39
C GLU A 131 -13.22 8.11 4.91
N ALA A 132 -13.23 8.55 6.16
CA ALA A 132 -14.40 9.17 6.78
C ALA A 132 -13.97 10.27 7.76
N VAL A 133 -14.80 11.30 7.88
CA VAL A 133 -14.59 12.43 8.77
C VAL A 133 -15.85 12.77 9.55
N PHE A 134 -15.67 13.24 10.79
CA PHE A 134 -16.77 13.77 11.59
C PHE A 134 -17.25 15.14 11.09
N SER A 135 -18.57 15.33 11.12
CA SER A 135 -19.21 16.64 11.30
C SER A 135 -19.81 16.74 12.70
N GLU A 136 -20.45 17.86 13.05
CA GLU A 136 -21.07 18.02 14.38
C GLU A 136 -22.13 16.96 14.68
N ASN A 137 -22.96 16.59 13.69
CA ASN A 137 -24.11 15.69 13.87
C ASN A 137 -24.18 14.53 12.87
N GLU A 138 -23.33 14.52 11.85
CA GLU A 138 -23.29 13.50 10.80
C GLU A 138 -21.84 13.10 10.52
N ILE A 139 -21.67 12.01 9.79
CA ILE A 139 -20.37 11.53 9.32
C ILE A 139 -20.39 11.55 7.81
N TYR A 140 -19.32 12.09 7.23
CA TYR A 140 -19.10 12.06 5.79
C TYR A 140 -18.02 11.05 5.45
N PHE A 141 -18.19 10.34 4.36
CA PHE A 141 -17.20 9.35 3.94
C PHE A 141 -17.11 9.23 2.43
N VAL A 142 -15.93 8.85 1.95
CA VAL A 142 -15.70 8.48 0.56
C VAL A 142 -15.93 6.98 0.43
N GLY A 143 -16.77 6.56 -0.50
CA GLY A 143 -17.07 5.14 -0.70
C GLY A 143 -17.40 4.77 -2.13
N MET A 144 -17.25 3.50 -2.46
CA MET A 144 -17.65 2.91 -3.74
C MET A 144 -18.28 1.53 -3.54
N PRO A 145 -19.08 1.01 -4.47
CA PRO A 145 -19.59 -0.35 -4.39
C PRO A 145 -18.46 -1.37 -4.20
N ALA A 146 -18.59 -2.25 -3.20
CA ALA A 146 -17.56 -3.24 -2.86
C ALA A 146 -17.23 -4.17 -4.05
N GLU A 147 -18.21 -4.47 -4.89
CA GLU A 147 -18.00 -5.27 -6.11
C GLU A 147 -17.15 -4.56 -7.17
N ALA A 148 -16.95 -3.25 -7.07
CA ALA A 148 -16.11 -2.46 -7.97
C ALA A 148 -14.64 -2.42 -7.56
N VAL A 149 -14.32 -2.80 -6.32
CA VAL A 149 -12.95 -2.76 -5.78
C VAL A 149 -12.00 -3.60 -6.64
N GLY A 150 -10.86 -2.99 -6.99
CA GLY A 150 -9.79 -3.62 -7.77
C GLY A 150 -10.08 -3.79 -9.28
N LYS A 151 -11.25 -3.39 -9.78
CA LYS A 151 -11.56 -3.37 -11.21
C LYS A 151 -10.93 -2.15 -11.87
N ALA A 152 -10.33 -2.35 -13.05
CA ALA A 152 -9.74 -1.25 -13.81
C ALA A 152 -10.80 -0.42 -14.56
N GLU A 153 -10.42 0.78 -15.00
CA GLU A 153 -11.25 1.60 -15.88
C GLU A 153 -11.67 0.79 -17.14
N GLY A 154 -12.99 0.69 -17.36
CA GLY A 154 -13.58 -0.10 -18.44
C GLY A 154 -14.06 -1.51 -18.04
N GLU A 155 -13.60 -2.05 -16.91
CA GLU A 155 -14.15 -3.27 -16.30
C GLU A 155 -15.34 -2.97 -15.38
N THR A 156 -15.37 -1.76 -14.82
CA THR A 156 -16.48 -1.20 -14.05
C THR A 156 -16.80 0.21 -14.55
N LYS A 157 -18.04 0.65 -14.29
CA LYS A 157 -18.46 2.06 -14.41
C LYS A 157 -18.64 2.74 -13.06
N GLU A 158 -18.67 1.95 -11.99
CA GLU A 158 -18.77 2.45 -10.62
C GLU A 158 -17.41 2.99 -10.16
N GLY A 159 -17.45 3.96 -9.26
CA GLY A 159 -16.28 4.52 -8.62
C GLY A 159 -16.61 5.11 -7.25
N TYR A 160 -15.68 5.91 -6.74
CA TYR A 160 -15.81 6.61 -5.49
C TYR A 160 -16.73 7.82 -5.60
N ASP A 161 -17.56 7.96 -4.59
CA ASP A 161 -18.43 9.10 -4.37
C ASP A 161 -18.41 9.50 -2.90
N LEU A 162 -18.96 10.68 -2.64
CA LEU A 162 -19.15 11.21 -1.31
C LEU A 162 -20.50 10.73 -0.75
N HIS A 163 -20.49 10.33 0.52
CA HIS A 163 -21.66 9.85 1.24
C HIS A 163 -21.78 10.55 2.60
N SER A 164 -22.97 10.53 3.18
CA SER A 164 -23.21 10.86 4.58
C SER A 164 -23.99 9.77 5.29
N VAL A 165 -23.80 9.70 6.61
CA VAL A 165 -24.56 8.82 7.50
C VAL A 165 -24.71 9.46 8.88
N GLY A 166 -25.83 9.22 9.55
CA GLY A 166 -26.02 9.67 10.93
C GLY A 166 -25.04 8.98 11.90
N MET A 167 -24.80 9.59 13.05
CA MET A 167 -23.95 9.00 14.11
C MET A 167 -24.48 7.65 14.65
N ASP A 168 -25.76 7.38 14.42
CA ASP A 168 -26.44 6.13 14.73
C ASP A 168 -26.46 5.14 13.55
N GLY A 169 -25.79 5.42 12.44
CA GLY A 169 -25.79 4.56 11.26
C GLY A 169 -27.11 4.59 10.48
N GLU A 170 -28.06 5.45 10.85
CA GLU A 170 -29.29 5.65 10.10
C GLU A 170 -29.11 6.78 9.06
N ASN A 171 -30.06 6.86 8.12
CA ASN A 171 -30.12 7.92 7.11
C ASN A 171 -28.89 8.02 6.20
N GLU A 172 -28.30 6.89 5.82
CA GLU A 172 -27.24 6.87 4.81
C GLU A 172 -27.71 7.48 3.48
N GLN A 173 -26.91 8.39 2.91
CA GLN A 173 -27.19 9.08 1.66
C GLN A 173 -25.94 9.20 0.79
N LYS A 174 -26.10 8.97 -0.51
CA LYS A 174 -25.09 9.28 -1.53
C LYS A 174 -25.22 10.77 -1.92
N LEU A 175 -24.14 11.53 -1.83
CA LEU A 175 -24.09 12.99 -2.01
C LEU A 175 -23.60 13.43 -3.39
N THR A 176 -22.70 12.65 -4.00
CA THR A 176 -22.24 12.79 -5.39
C THR A 176 -22.54 11.52 -6.18
N ASP A 177 -22.62 11.59 -7.50
CA ASP A 177 -22.84 10.42 -8.37
C ASP A 177 -22.03 10.59 -9.65
N GLN A 178 -20.72 10.72 -9.47
CA GLN A 178 -19.76 10.96 -10.55
C GLN A 178 -18.83 9.78 -10.79
N ASP A 179 -18.87 8.75 -9.91
CA ASP A 179 -18.13 7.51 -10.06
C ASP A 179 -16.62 7.73 -10.28
N HIS A 180 -16.02 8.56 -9.44
CA HIS A 180 -14.61 8.90 -9.59
C HIS A 180 -13.72 7.68 -9.38
N PHE A 181 -12.82 7.39 -10.32
CA PHE A 181 -11.89 6.26 -10.17
C PHE A 181 -10.96 6.40 -8.95
N THR A 182 -10.68 7.64 -8.54
CA THR A 182 -9.92 7.98 -7.33
C THR A 182 -10.57 9.16 -6.62
N MET A 183 -10.77 9.04 -5.32
CA MET A 183 -11.16 10.14 -4.45
C MET A 183 -10.52 9.87 -3.08
N ASN A 184 -9.65 10.77 -2.61
CA ASN A 184 -8.84 10.53 -1.41
C ASN A 184 -8.69 11.82 -0.58
N HIS A 185 -8.19 11.71 0.64
CA HIS A 185 -7.90 12.83 1.55
C HIS A 185 -9.15 13.68 1.81
N LEU A 186 -10.15 13.07 2.46
CA LEU A 186 -11.36 13.76 2.86
C LEU A 186 -11.08 14.62 4.10
N ALA A 187 -11.43 15.90 4.04
CA ALA A 187 -11.44 16.81 5.18
C ALA A 187 -12.74 17.64 5.21
N ILE A 188 -13.00 18.31 6.32
CA ILE A 188 -14.18 19.15 6.51
C ILE A 188 -13.77 20.52 7.05
N SER A 189 -14.51 21.57 6.67
CA SER A 189 -14.38 22.88 7.31
C SER A 189 -14.87 22.83 8.76
N THR A 190 -14.33 23.72 9.59
CA THR A 190 -14.64 23.83 11.02
C THR A 190 -16.14 24.07 11.26
N ASP A 191 -16.79 24.80 10.34
CA ASP A 191 -18.23 25.08 10.38
C ASP A 191 -19.10 23.98 9.75
N GLY A 192 -18.49 22.92 9.20
CA GLY A 192 -19.17 21.81 8.55
C GLY A 192 -19.82 22.15 7.20
N SER A 193 -19.62 23.36 6.66
CA SER A 193 -20.26 23.82 5.42
C SER A 193 -19.65 23.25 4.15
N GLN A 194 -18.38 22.83 4.20
CA GLN A 194 -17.62 22.36 3.04
C GLN A 194 -16.83 21.09 3.35
N LEU A 195 -16.87 20.16 2.40
CA LEU A 195 -16.06 18.95 2.40
C LEU A 195 -14.98 19.09 1.32
N TYR A 196 -13.74 18.81 1.67
CA TYR A 196 -12.60 18.91 0.78
C TYR A 196 -12.07 17.52 0.46
N TYR A 197 -11.74 17.25 -0.79
CA TYR A 197 -11.20 15.96 -1.23
C TYR A 197 -10.35 16.11 -2.48
N THR A 198 -9.42 15.18 -2.68
CA THR A 198 -8.55 15.14 -3.85
C THR A 198 -9.15 14.30 -4.97
N LEU A 199 -9.14 14.85 -6.18
CA LEU A 199 -9.41 14.13 -7.42
C LEU A 199 -8.23 14.24 -8.38
N PHE A 200 -7.91 13.14 -9.06
CA PHE A 200 -6.95 13.15 -10.17
C PHE A 200 -7.66 13.53 -11.48
N ASN A 201 -7.21 14.61 -12.12
CA ASN A 201 -7.84 15.11 -13.37
C ASN A 201 -7.19 14.59 -14.67
N GLY A 202 -6.33 13.58 -14.59
CA GLY A 202 -5.55 13.07 -15.72
C GLY A 202 -4.16 13.68 -15.85
N THR A 203 -3.89 14.82 -15.19
CA THR A 203 -2.60 15.52 -15.23
C THR A 203 -1.99 15.68 -13.85
N SER A 204 -2.80 16.09 -12.87
CA SER A 204 -2.38 16.24 -11.48
C SER A 204 -3.56 16.13 -10.53
N ASP A 205 -3.23 15.88 -9.28
CA ASP A 205 -4.17 15.94 -8.17
C ASP A 205 -4.60 17.37 -7.89
N LYS A 206 -5.91 17.56 -7.67
CA LYS A 206 -6.52 18.83 -7.30
C LYS A 206 -7.47 18.62 -6.15
N ILE A 207 -7.53 19.61 -5.26
CA ILE A 207 -8.47 19.61 -4.14
C ILE A 207 -9.76 20.29 -4.60
N TYR A 208 -10.84 19.55 -4.47
CA TYR A 208 -12.21 19.99 -4.71
C TYR A 208 -12.90 20.30 -3.38
N ALA A 209 -13.95 21.10 -3.45
CA ALA A 209 -14.82 21.45 -2.35
C ALA A 209 -16.26 21.11 -2.71
N TYR A 210 -16.93 20.31 -1.88
CA TYR A 210 -18.37 20.08 -1.91
C TYR A 210 -19.05 20.96 -0.88
N HIS A 211 -19.93 21.86 -1.34
CA HIS A 211 -20.74 22.74 -0.51
C HIS A 211 -21.96 21.98 -0.02
N VAL A 212 -22.05 21.72 1.29
CA VAL A 212 -23.03 20.80 1.89
C VAL A 212 -24.48 21.29 1.70
N GLU A 213 -24.73 22.58 1.95
CA GLU A 213 -26.08 23.16 1.83
C GLU A 213 -26.54 23.24 0.37
N ASP A 214 -25.65 23.69 -0.52
CA ASP A 214 -25.95 23.92 -1.93
C ASP A 214 -25.83 22.65 -2.80
N LYS A 215 -25.28 21.56 -2.25
CA LYS A 215 -24.99 20.29 -2.94
C LYS A 215 -24.24 20.50 -4.23
N ARG A 216 -23.17 21.29 -4.17
CA ARG A 216 -22.42 21.75 -5.35
C ARG A 216 -20.94 21.51 -5.19
N GLU A 217 -20.30 21.03 -6.25
CA GLU A 217 -18.85 20.88 -6.32
C GLU A 217 -18.18 22.10 -6.96
N SER A 218 -17.01 22.46 -6.44
CA SER A 218 -16.08 23.43 -7.04
C SER A 218 -14.64 23.01 -6.78
N LEU A 219 -13.68 23.70 -7.41
CA LEU A 219 -12.30 23.68 -6.89
C LEU A 219 -12.27 24.35 -5.51
N ALA A 220 -11.36 23.93 -4.66
CA ALA A 220 -11.11 24.61 -3.39
C ALA A 220 -10.41 25.95 -3.65
N ASP A 221 -11.08 27.05 -3.31
CA ASP A 221 -10.61 28.41 -3.64
C ASP A 221 -9.35 28.83 -2.87
N TRP A 222 -9.07 28.18 -1.74
CA TRP A 222 -7.91 28.44 -0.89
C TRP A 222 -6.64 27.74 -1.39
N VAL A 223 -6.75 26.78 -2.32
CA VAL A 223 -5.58 26.07 -2.86
C VAL A 223 -5.02 26.86 -4.05
N PRO A 224 -3.75 27.30 -3.99
CA PRO A 224 -3.12 27.98 -5.11
C PRO A 224 -3.13 27.13 -6.40
N ALA A 225 -3.19 27.77 -7.56
CA ALA A 225 -3.19 27.06 -8.85
C ALA A 225 -1.90 26.23 -9.09
N GLU A 226 -0.78 26.68 -8.52
CA GLU A 226 0.57 26.13 -8.67
C GLU A 226 1.04 25.39 -7.41
N VAL A 227 0.27 24.40 -6.94
CA VAL A 227 0.79 23.40 -6.01
C VAL A 227 1.19 22.17 -6.83
N GLY A 228 2.31 21.54 -6.47
CA GLY A 228 2.83 20.34 -7.14
C GLY A 228 1.93 19.13 -6.90
N SER A 229 2.52 17.96 -6.69
CA SER A 229 1.69 16.79 -6.35
C SER A 229 1.16 16.93 -4.92
N LEU A 230 -0.10 16.60 -4.71
CA LEU A 230 -0.81 16.78 -3.44
C LEU A 230 -1.10 15.41 -2.82
N TYR A 231 -0.06 14.77 -2.29
CA TYR A 231 -0.20 13.53 -1.53
C TYR A 231 -0.34 13.83 -0.04
N ASP A 232 -1.11 13.04 0.70
CA ASP A 232 -1.17 13.07 2.17
C ASP A 232 -1.22 14.49 2.74
N TRP A 233 -2.32 15.21 2.49
CA TRP A 233 -2.50 16.59 2.95
C TRP A 233 -3.39 16.68 4.18
N ASP A 234 -3.16 17.72 4.97
CA ASP A 234 -3.98 18.09 6.14
C ASP A 234 -4.16 19.61 6.14
N TYR A 235 -5.33 20.09 6.53
CA TYR A 235 -5.71 21.51 6.47
C TYR A 235 -6.12 22.02 7.85
N ASP A 236 -5.43 23.06 8.31
CA ASP A 236 -5.79 23.79 9.52
C ASP A 236 -6.40 25.15 9.12
N GLU A 237 -7.72 25.21 9.18
CA GLU A 237 -8.49 26.42 8.86
C GLU A 237 -8.20 27.57 9.82
N VAL A 238 -7.94 27.29 11.09
CA VAL A 238 -7.65 28.33 12.11
C VAL A 238 -6.30 28.97 11.84
N LYS A 239 -5.29 28.16 11.51
CA LYS A 239 -3.96 28.63 11.12
C LYS A 239 -3.92 29.18 9.69
N GLN A 240 -4.96 28.94 8.89
CA GLN A 240 -4.98 29.23 7.45
C GLN A 240 -3.73 28.65 6.79
N ALA A 241 -3.51 27.36 7.01
CA ALA A 241 -2.34 26.65 6.53
C ALA A 241 -2.71 25.22 6.16
N PHE A 242 -1.95 24.62 5.24
CA PHE A 242 -2.06 23.19 4.97
C PHE A 242 -0.69 22.56 4.84
N THR A 243 -0.61 21.28 5.20
CA THR A 243 0.52 20.42 4.88
C THR A 243 0.19 19.54 3.71
N TYR A 244 1.22 19.14 2.99
CA TYR A 244 1.13 18.16 1.93
C TYR A 244 2.49 17.51 1.74
N THR A 245 2.46 16.32 1.17
CA THR A 245 3.64 15.59 0.77
C THR A 245 3.77 15.68 -0.76
N ASP A 246 4.97 15.96 -1.25
CA ASP A 246 5.27 16.06 -2.68
C ASP A 246 6.64 15.46 -2.99
N VAL A 247 6.87 15.19 -4.27
CA VAL A 247 8.15 14.72 -4.78
C VAL A 247 9.22 15.79 -4.48
N SER A 248 10.31 15.38 -3.87
CA SER A 248 11.44 16.26 -3.58
C SER A 248 12.15 16.65 -4.87
N GLU A 249 12.54 17.92 -4.99
CA GLU A 249 13.27 18.45 -6.15
C GLU A 249 14.53 17.61 -6.47
N GLU A 250 15.20 17.06 -5.45
CA GLU A 250 16.42 16.25 -5.61
C GLU A 250 16.19 14.87 -6.25
N SER A 251 14.92 14.44 -6.31
CA SER A 251 14.52 13.10 -6.75
C SER A 251 13.72 13.08 -8.05
N GLU A 252 13.30 14.23 -8.58
CA GLU A 252 12.49 14.35 -9.80
C GLU A 252 13.11 13.63 -11.01
N ASP A 253 14.44 13.69 -11.15
CA ASP A 253 15.17 13.04 -12.25
C ASP A 253 15.60 11.59 -11.95
N ARG A 254 15.19 11.03 -10.79
CA ARG A 254 15.60 9.69 -10.36
C ARG A 254 14.55 8.65 -10.69
N SER A 255 14.99 7.40 -10.83
CA SER A 255 14.09 6.25 -11.04
C SER A 255 13.23 5.91 -9.82
N LEU A 256 13.52 6.51 -8.66
CA LEU A 256 12.76 6.35 -7.42
C LEU A 256 12.57 7.72 -6.79
N PHE A 257 11.33 8.21 -6.84
CA PHE A 257 10.93 9.47 -6.21
C PHE A 257 11.06 9.40 -4.69
N LYS A 258 11.37 10.55 -4.10
CA LYS A 258 11.41 10.79 -2.66
C LYS A 258 10.31 11.78 -2.33
N TYR A 259 9.63 11.56 -1.21
CA TYR A 259 8.43 12.31 -0.85
C TYR A 259 8.68 13.01 0.49
N GLU A 260 8.64 14.32 0.48
CA GLU A 260 8.96 15.16 1.64
C GLU A 260 7.73 15.98 2.06
N LEU A 261 7.70 16.35 3.33
CA LEU A 261 6.62 17.14 3.92
C LEU A 261 6.84 18.63 3.66
N TYR A 262 5.81 19.28 3.13
CA TYR A 262 5.75 20.71 2.90
C TYR A 262 4.63 21.32 3.75
N TYR A 263 4.89 22.54 4.21
CA TYR A 263 3.92 23.40 4.89
C TYR A 263 3.68 24.64 4.04
N ARG A 264 2.41 24.98 3.83
CA ARG A 264 1.98 26.18 3.11
C ARG A 264 1.23 27.11 4.06
N ASP A 265 1.74 28.32 4.20
CA ASP A 265 1.01 29.42 4.80
C ASP A 265 0.15 30.10 3.73
N LEU A 266 -1.18 30.10 3.92
CA LEU A 266 -2.12 30.67 2.95
C LEU A 266 -2.20 32.20 3.06
N ASN A 267 -1.94 32.76 4.24
CA ASN A 267 -1.95 34.21 4.46
C ASN A 267 -0.74 34.87 3.79
N GLU A 268 0.45 34.30 3.97
CA GLU A 268 1.69 34.81 3.38
C GLU A 268 1.93 34.29 1.96
N ASN A 269 1.14 33.32 1.51
CA ASN A 269 1.30 32.61 0.25
C ASN A 269 2.75 32.06 0.11
N ARG A 270 3.24 31.39 1.17
CA ARG A 270 4.62 30.90 1.29
C ARG A 270 4.69 29.41 1.63
N THR A 271 5.56 28.68 0.93
CA THR A 271 5.83 27.25 1.17
C THR A 271 7.15 27.08 1.91
N LYS A 272 7.17 26.13 2.84
CA LYS A 272 8.37 25.64 3.53
C LYS A 272 8.43 24.12 3.38
N GLN A 273 9.50 23.58 2.81
CA GLN A 273 9.83 22.17 2.98
C GLN A 273 10.30 21.94 4.42
N LEU A 274 9.64 21.03 5.14
CA LEU A 274 9.90 20.75 6.54
C LEU A 274 10.85 19.57 6.74
N THR A 275 10.90 18.63 5.79
CA THR A 275 11.72 17.42 5.89
C THR A 275 12.69 17.27 4.72
N THR A 276 13.79 16.54 4.98
CA THR A 276 14.78 16.10 3.99
C THR A 276 15.25 14.69 4.38
N LEU A 277 14.30 13.75 4.44
CA LEU A 277 14.52 12.39 4.93
C LEU A 277 15.01 11.42 3.85
N GLU A 278 15.01 11.84 2.58
CA GLU A 278 15.48 11.07 1.42
C GLU A 278 14.70 9.74 1.24
N SER A 279 13.44 9.74 1.66
CA SER A 279 12.55 8.57 1.73
C SER A 279 11.12 8.95 1.34
N SER A 280 10.12 8.63 2.16
CA SER A 280 8.72 9.05 2.00
C SER A 280 8.15 9.43 3.38
N VAL A 281 7.41 10.53 3.41
CA VAL A 281 6.60 10.97 4.56
C VAL A 281 5.13 10.74 4.23
N VAL A 282 4.34 10.30 5.21
CA VAL A 282 2.89 10.08 5.04
C VAL A 282 2.13 10.50 6.30
N SER A 283 0.81 10.66 6.17
CA SER A 283 -0.12 10.96 7.27
C SER A 283 0.33 12.13 8.16
N PRO A 284 0.64 13.33 7.61
CA PRO A 284 0.87 14.50 8.44
C PRO A 284 -0.43 14.92 9.14
N ASP A 285 -0.30 15.42 10.36
CA ASP A 285 -1.43 15.92 11.15
C ASP A 285 -0.96 17.09 12.04
N PHE A 286 -1.68 18.20 12.00
CA PHE A 286 -1.33 19.40 12.74
C PHE A 286 -1.50 19.22 14.25
N PHE A 287 -0.55 19.75 15.02
CA PHE A 287 -0.83 20.10 16.41
C PHE A 287 -1.72 21.35 16.41
N HIS A 288 -2.83 21.31 17.14
CA HIS A 288 -3.84 22.37 17.16
C HIS A 288 -3.38 23.58 18.00
N GLN A 289 -2.62 23.35 19.08
CA GLN A 289 -2.21 24.34 20.08
C GLN A 289 -0.72 24.71 20.01
N SER A 290 0.06 24.09 19.12
CA SER A 290 1.47 24.39 18.93
C SER A 290 1.88 24.40 17.46
N ASP A 291 3.01 25.05 17.15
CA ASP A 291 3.54 25.14 15.77
C ASP A 291 4.29 23.87 15.37
N LYS A 292 3.64 22.71 15.49
CA LYS A 292 4.20 21.40 15.19
C LYS A 292 3.30 20.59 14.29
N ILE A 293 3.89 19.61 13.62
CA ILE A 293 3.19 18.61 12.83
C ILE A 293 3.70 17.23 13.26
N ALA A 294 2.79 16.30 13.54
CA ALA A 294 3.10 14.87 13.64
C ALA A 294 3.04 14.24 12.26
N PHE A 295 3.88 13.23 11.99
CA PHE A 295 3.86 12.51 10.72
C PHE A 295 4.52 11.13 10.85
N LEU A 296 4.30 10.27 9.85
CA LEU A 296 4.96 8.97 9.73
C LEU A 296 6.08 9.02 8.69
N HIS A 297 7.29 8.65 9.11
CA HIS A 297 8.44 8.49 8.22
C HIS A 297 8.55 7.03 7.73
N TYR A 298 8.44 6.80 6.42
CA TYR A 298 8.58 5.49 5.78
C TYR A 298 10.06 5.12 5.62
N THR A 299 10.60 4.45 6.64
CA THR A 299 12.05 4.22 6.82
C THR A 299 12.69 3.25 5.83
N ASN A 300 11.93 2.29 5.28
CA ASN A 300 12.41 1.31 4.31
C ASN A 300 11.92 1.58 2.89
N TRP A 301 11.56 2.82 2.55
CA TRP A 301 11.08 3.22 1.22
C TRP A 301 11.97 2.68 0.09
N SER A 302 11.45 1.95 -0.90
CA SER A 302 10.03 1.62 -1.22
C SER A 302 9.65 0.16 -0.90
N GLY A 303 10.17 -0.41 0.18
CA GLY A 303 10.02 -1.83 0.51
C GLY A 303 8.79 -2.16 1.35
N HIS A 304 8.19 -3.33 1.09
CA HIS A 304 7.01 -3.82 1.81
C HIS A 304 7.33 -5.01 2.76
N PRO A 305 6.57 -5.18 3.86
CA PRO A 305 5.59 -4.21 4.39
C PRO A 305 6.28 -2.92 4.84
N GLU A 306 5.51 -1.84 4.80
CA GLU A 306 5.91 -0.48 5.14
C GLU A 306 6.38 -0.41 6.60
N LYS A 307 7.52 0.25 6.85
CA LYS A 307 8.05 0.46 8.21
C LYS A 307 8.05 1.94 8.54
N TYR A 308 7.11 2.33 9.39
CA TYR A 308 6.98 3.70 9.82
C TYR A 308 7.69 3.99 11.15
N GLN A 309 8.18 5.22 11.26
CA GLN A 309 8.62 5.83 12.51
C GLN A 309 7.80 7.10 12.73
N LEU A 310 7.10 7.19 13.86
CA LEU A 310 6.41 8.40 14.27
C LEU A 310 7.42 9.50 14.60
N LYS A 311 7.21 10.69 14.03
CA LYS A 311 8.04 11.87 14.24
C LYS A 311 7.16 13.11 14.41
N THR A 312 7.76 14.15 14.99
CA THR A 312 7.21 15.50 14.98
C THR A 312 8.22 16.46 14.39
N VAL A 313 7.76 17.50 13.70
CA VAL A 313 8.59 18.62 13.24
C VAL A 313 8.01 19.95 13.71
N ASP A 314 8.88 20.85 14.15
CA ASP A 314 8.50 22.24 14.44
C ASP A 314 8.49 23.06 13.14
N ILE A 315 7.38 23.76 12.87
CA ILE A 315 7.12 24.46 11.60
C ILE A 315 8.11 25.61 11.35
N ASN A 316 8.62 26.21 12.43
CA ASN A 316 9.44 27.41 12.36
C ASN A 316 10.94 27.08 12.30
N THR A 317 11.38 26.18 13.17
CA THR A 317 12.79 25.79 13.33
C THR A 317 13.18 24.62 12.43
N LYS A 318 12.20 23.84 11.94
CA LYS A 318 12.39 22.54 11.26
C LYS A 318 13.09 21.49 12.12
N GLU A 319 13.10 21.68 13.44
CA GLU A 319 13.65 20.69 14.36
C GLU A 319 12.74 19.45 14.37
N MET A 320 13.33 18.28 14.07
CA MET A 320 12.63 17.00 14.03
C MET A 320 12.96 16.15 15.26
N ASN A 321 11.93 15.54 15.83
CA ASN A 321 12.06 14.63 16.96
C ASN A 321 11.39 13.29 16.65
N ASN A 322 11.98 12.19 17.16
CA ASN A 322 11.35 10.88 17.11
C ASN A 322 10.45 10.72 18.33
N VAL A 323 9.21 10.28 18.12
CA VAL A 323 8.31 9.90 19.21
C VAL A 323 8.51 8.41 19.48
N THR A 324 8.94 8.08 20.70
CA THR A 324 9.23 6.69 21.09
C THR A 324 8.03 6.13 21.82
N LEU A 325 7.44 5.06 21.28
CA LEU A 325 6.25 4.40 21.82
C LEU A 325 6.64 3.02 22.38
N ASP A 326 6.14 2.68 23.57
CA ASP A 326 6.34 1.38 24.22
C ASP A 326 5.42 0.32 23.59
N LEU A 327 5.66 0.01 22.32
CA LEU A 327 4.82 -0.87 21.51
C LEU A 327 5.03 -2.35 21.87
N PRO A 328 3.97 -3.18 21.84
CA PRO A 328 4.09 -4.59 22.15
C PRO A 328 4.91 -5.33 21.08
N GLU A 329 5.84 -6.18 21.49
CA GLU A 329 6.61 -7.00 20.55
C GLU A 329 5.76 -8.14 19.96
N SER A 330 6.28 -8.72 18.87
CA SER A 330 5.74 -9.93 18.25
C SER A 330 5.65 -11.06 19.29
N THR A 331 4.51 -11.75 19.33
CA THR A 331 4.24 -12.86 20.25
C THR A 331 4.56 -14.22 19.64
N ASN A 332 4.74 -14.29 18.32
CA ASN A 332 4.86 -15.52 17.56
C ASN A 332 6.26 -15.70 16.93
N SER A 333 6.75 -16.94 16.90
CA SER A 333 7.95 -17.26 16.14
C SER A 333 7.63 -17.40 14.65
N HIS A 334 7.93 -16.39 13.84
CA HIS A 334 7.66 -16.40 12.40
C HIS A 334 8.65 -17.23 11.56
N ARG A 335 9.63 -17.89 12.19
CA ARG A 335 10.75 -18.58 11.51
C ARG A 335 10.35 -19.56 10.41
N LEU A 336 9.29 -20.35 10.62
CA LEU A 336 8.87 -21.35 9.64
C LEU A 336 8.26 -20.68 8.40
N ARG A 337 7.55 -19.58 8.61
CA ARG A 337 6.93 -18.81 7.54
C ARG A 337 7.93 -17.92 6.82
N GLU A 338 8.85 -17.27 7.54
CA GLU A 338 9.99 -16.59 6.94
C GLU A 338 10.79 -17.55 6.05
N ALA A 339 11.04 -18.78 6.52
CA ALA A 339 11.68 -19.80 5.70
C ALA A 339 10.85 -20.12 4.46
N LEU A 340 9.53 -20.34 4.58
CA LEU A 340 8.64 -20.58 3.44
C LEU A 340 8.71 -19.41 2.43
N ASN A 341 8.56 -18.16 2.88
CA ASN A 341 8.64 -16.97 2.02
C ASN A 341 9.98 -16.88 1.30
N ILE A 342 11.10 -17.19 1.96
CA ILE A 342 12.41 -17.25 1.30
C ILE A 342 12.39 -18.30 0.18
N PHE A 343 11.88 -19.51 0.45
CA PHE A 343 11.84 -20.61 -0.52
C PHE A 343 10.81 -20.43 -1.64
N THR A 344 9.79 -19.61 -1.42
CA THR A 344 8.75 -19.31 -2.41
C THR A 344 8.93 -17.96 -3.09
N SER A 345 9.90 -17.15 -2.67
CA SER A 345 10.21 -15.86 -3.30
C SER A 345 10.45 -15.98 -4.81
N SER A 346 10.17 -14.89 -5.55
CA SER A 346 10.43 -14.80 -7.00
C SER A 346 11.88 -15.16 -7.37
N THR A 347 12.83 -14.77 -6.51
CA THR A 347 14.26 -15.11 -6.66
C THR A 347 14.49 -16.60 -6.46
N ALA A 348 13.91 -17.23 -5.44
CA ALA A 348 14.03 -18.67 -5.23
C ALA A 348 13.40 -19.48 -6.38
N ILE A 349 12.27 -19.05 -6.91
CA ILE A 349 11.64 -19.63 -8.10
C ILE A 349 12.58 -19.54 -9.31
N ALA A 350 13.19 -18.37 -9.56
CA ALA A 350 14.15 -18.21 -10.65
C ALA A 350 15.39 -19.11 -10.49
N ILE A 351 15.89 -19.27 -9.25
CA ILE A 351 16.99 -20.18 -8.92
C ILE A 351 16.58 -21.63 -9.18
N LEU A 352 15.43 -22.07 -8.67
CA LEU A 352 14.89 -23.42 -8.88
C LEU A 352 14.72 -23.72 -10.37
N TYR A 353 14.17 -22.78 -11.14
CA TYR A 353 14.03 -22.90 -12.59
C TYR A 353 15.39 -23.04 -13.28
N THR A 354 16.38 -22.24 -12.90
CA THR A 354 17.74 -22.30 -13.45
C THR A 354 18.44 -23.63 -13.13
N VAL A 355 18.34 -24.09 -11.88
CA VAL A 355 18.90 -25.38 -11.43
C VAL A 355 18.23 -26.53 -12.17
N LEU A 356 16.90 -26.49 -12.35
CA LEU A 356 16.16 -27.47 -13.13
C LEU A 356 16.69 -27.56 -14.56
N LEU A 357 16.83 -26.43 -15.26
CA LEU A 357 17.37 -26.40 -16.63
C LEU A 357 18.80 -26.96 -16.70
N CYS A 358 19.65 -26.66 -15.71
CA CYS A 358 21.01 -27.19 -15.65
C CYS A 358 21.03 -28.71 -15.44
N LEU A 359 20.20 -29.23 -14.53
CA LEU A 359 20.09 -30.67 -14.26
C LEU A 359 19.54 -31.43 -15.47
N VAL A 360 18.52 -30.89 -16.14
CA VAL A 360 17.96 -31.46 -17.37
C VAL A 360 18.98 -31.41 -18.50
N THR A 361 19.80 -30.36 -18.59
CA THR A 361 20.91 -30.25 -19.55
C THR A 361 21.95 -31.35 -19.32
N LEU A 362 22.36 -31.57 -18.07
CA LEU A 362 23.28 -32.66 -17.69
C LEU A 362 22.70 -34.04 -18.01
N TYR A 363 21.42 -34.26 -17.73
CA TYR A 363 20.72 -35.50 -18.07
C TYR A 363 20.67 -35.72 -19.60
N SER A 364 20.30 -34.69 -20.37
CA SER A 364 20.22 -34.73 -21.83
C SER A 364 21.57 -35.07 -22.46
N TYR A 365 22.65 -34.44 -21.98
CA TYR A 365 24.02 -34.75 -22.40
C TYR A 365 24.39 -36.21 -22.09
N LYS A 366 24.14 -36.68 -20.87
CA LYS A 366 24.44 -38.08 -20.48
C LYS A 366 23.64 -39.12 -21.28
N LYS A 367 22.38 -38.82 -21.61
CA LYS A 367 21.49 -39.75 -22.33
C LYS A 367 21.72 -39.78 -23.84
N SER A 368 22.00 -38.62 -24.43
CA SER A 368 21.93 -38.44 -25.89
C SER A 368 23.05 -37.59 -26.50
N GLY A 369 23.96 -37.06 -25.67
CA GLY A 369 25.02 -36.14 -26.10
C GLY A 369 24.53 -34.73 -26.45
N LYS A 370 23.24 -34.42 -26.28
CA LYS A 370 22.62 -33.17 -26.76
C LYS A 370 22.60 -32.10 -25.69
N GLN A 371 23.77 -31.52 -25.42
CA GLN A 371 24.00 -30.53 -24.36
C GLN A 371 23.36 -29.15 -24.57
N TYR A 372 22.98 -28.76 -25.79
CA TYR A 372 22.38 -27.43 -26.05
C TYR A 372 20.86 -27.43 -26.14
N ARG A 373 20.23 -28.62 -26.26
CA ARG A 373 18.79 -28.72 -26.56
C ARG A 373 17.92 -28.06 -25.51
N THR A 374 18.21 -28.29 -24.24
CA THR A 374 17.40 -27.80 -23.13
C THR A 374 17.38 -26.27 -23.09
N GLY A 375 18.56 -25.63 -23.13
CA GLY A 375 18.66 -24.17 -23.15
C GLY A 375 18.00 -23.56 -24.40
N LEU A 376 18.15 -24.18 -25.57
CA LEU A 376 17.54 -23.69 -26.82
C LEU A 376 16.01 -23.80 -26.80
N ILE A 377 15.47 -24.92 -26.30
CA ILE A 377 14.02 -25.13 -26.15
C ILE A 377 13.44 -24.11 -25.16
N SER A 378 14.10 -23.91 -24.02
CA SER A 378 13.69 -22.92 -23.02
C SER A 378 13.69 -21.50 -23.59
N LEU A 379 14.72 -21.14 -24.36
CA LEU A 379 14.81 -19.82 -24.98
C LEU A 379 13.71 -19.61 -26.05
N LEU A 380 13.46 -20.61 -26.89
CA LEU A 380 12.38 -20.55 -27.88
C LEU A 380 11.01 -20.46 -27.21
N LEU A 381 10.81 -21.18 -26.11
CA LEU A 381 9.58 -21.10 -25.32
C LEU A 381 9.40 -19.71 -24.73
N ALA A 382 10.44 -19.11 -24.16
CA ALA A 382 10.40 -17.74 -23.63
C ALA A 382 9.99 -16.73 -24.73
N VAL A 383 10.59 -16.81 -25.92
CA VAL A 383 10.21 -15.95 -27.06
C VAL A 383 8.76 -16.18 -27.49
N ALA A 384 8.31 -17.43 -27.56
CA ALA A 384 6.94 -17.75 -27.93
C ALA A 384 5.92 -17.23 -26.88
N VAL A 385 6.21 -17.38 -25.58
CA VAL A 385 5.37 -16.86 -24.49
C VAL A 385 5.34 -15.34 -24.52
N PHE A 386 6.47 -14.68 -24.78
CA PHE A 386 6.54 -13.22 -24.91
C PHE A 386 5.65 -12.70 -26.06
N ILE A 387 5.78 -13.31 -27.24
CA ILE A 387 4.94 -12.95 -28.41
C ILE A 387 3.46 -13.21 -28.11
N SER A 388 3.15 -14.34 -27.47
CA SER A 388 1.77 -14.70 -27.11
C SER A 388 1.19 -13.72 -26.09
N GLY A 389 1.97 -13.28 -25.10
CA GLY A 389 1.58 -12.27 -24.13
C GLY A 389 1.25 -10.93 -24.79
N PHE A 390 2.08 -10.48 -25.74
CA PHE A 390 1.82 -9.26 -26.49
C PHE A 390 0.54 -9.34 -27.34
N ILE A 391 0.33 -10.45 -28.06
CA ILE A 391 -0.89 -10.66 -28.88
C ILE A 391 -2.13 -10.72 -27.98
N PHE A 392 -2.08 -11.48 -26.88
CA PHE A 392 -3.19 -11.60 -25.94
C PHE A 392 -3.53 -10.25 -25.30
N GLY A 393 -2.52 -9.49 -24.89
CA GLY A 393 -2.68 -8.15 -24.31
C GLY A 393 -3.37 -7.17 -25.26
N MET A 394 -3.06 -7.22 -26.56
CA MET A 394 -3.73 -6.38 -27.57
C MET A 394 -5.20 -6.79 -27.81
N LEU A 395 -5.53 -8.07 -27.65
CA LEU A 395 -6.86 -8.60 -27.99
C LEU A 395 -7.84 -8.61 -26.80
N THR A 396 -7.34 -8.55 -25.57
CA THR A 396 -8.14 -8.78 -24.37
C THR A 396 -7.85 -7.74 -23.28
N ASN A 397 -6.92 -8.04 -22.37
CA ASN A 397 -6.54 -7.19 -21.26
C ASN A 397 -5.01 -6.91 -21.32
N PRO A 398 -4.58 -5.64 -21.51
CA PRO A 398 -3.18 -5.27 -21.58
C PRO A 398 -2.34 -5.70 -20.37
N TRP A 399 -2.90 -5.67 -19.15
CA TRP A 399 -2.20 -6.04 -17.91
C TRP A 399 -1.84 -7.52 -17.87
N VAL A 400 -2.74 -8.39 -18.32
CA VAL A 400 -2.45 -9.82 -18.45
C VAL A 400 -1.33 -10.06 -19.46
N GLY A 401 -1.36 -9.33 -20.59
CA GLY A 401 -0.29 -9.38 -21.59
C GLY A 401 1.07 -8.97 -21.03
N ILE A 402 1.11 -7.90 -20.22
CA ILE A 402 2.30 -7.43 -19.52
C ILE A 402 2.80 -8.48 -18.52
N ALA A 403 1.93 -9.02 -17.68
CA ALA A 403 2.28 -10.03 -16.68
C ALA A 403 2.93 -11.27 -17.32
N VAL A 404 2.33 -11.81 -18.40
CA VAL A 404 2.89 -12.94 -19.15
C VAL A 404 4.24 -12.59 -19.78
N SER A 405 4.38 -11.36 -20.29
CA SER A 405 5.63 -10.88 -20.89
C SER A 405 6.77 -10.77 -19.86
N ILE A 406 6.48 -10.32 -18.64
CA ILE A 406 7.45 -10.24 -17.54
C ILE A 406 8.00 -11.63 -17.19
N VAL A 407 7.11 -12.62 -17.07
CA VAL A 407 7.51 -14.03 -16.83
C VAL A 407 8.43 -14.52 -17.95
N ALA A 408 8.08 -14.26 -19.21
CA ALA A 408 8.87 -14.67 -20.36
C ALA A 408 10.27 -14.02 -20.37
N ILE A 409 10.38 -12.73 -20.05
CA ILE A 409 11.66 -12.03 -19.92
C ILE A 409 12.50 -12.67 -18.80
N GLY A 410 11.89 -12.96 -17.65
CA GLY A 410 12.56 -13.62 -16.52
C GLY A 410 13.14 -15.00 -16.84
N MET A 411 12.60 -15.72 -17.83
CA MET A 411 13.11 -17.03 -18.27
C MET A 411 14.39 -16.94 -19.11
N VAL A 412 14.69 -15.79 -19.72
CA VAL A 412 15.83 -15.64 -20.66
C VAL A 412 17.18 -15.84 -19.97
N PRO A 413 17.50 -15.20 -18.82
CA PRO A 413 18.76 -15.42 -18.13
C PRO A 413 19.02 -16.89 -17.78
N SER A 414 18.01 -17.60 -17.25
CA SER A 414 18.10 -19.03 -16.94
C SER A 414 18.37 -19.89 -18.17
N SER A 415 17.76 -19.54 -19.31
CA SER A 415 17.97 -20.21 -20.58
C SER A 415 19.40 -20.03 -21.10
N LEU A 416 19.95 -18.80 -21.00
CA LEU A 416 21.32 -18.50 -21.37
C LEU A 416 22.33 -19.22 -20.46
N ILE A 417 22.08 -19.28 -19.15
CA ILE A 417 22.90 -20.04 -18.20
C ILE A 417 22.94 -21.53 -18.59
N ALA A 418 21.80 -22.12 -18.94
CA ALA A 418 21.74 -23.51 -19.38
C ALA A 418 22.55 -23.76 -20.67
N LEU A 419 22.56 -22.80 -21.61
CA LEU A 419 23.39 -22.86 -22.81
C LEU A 419 24.89 -22.76 -22.48
N ILE A 420 25.28 -21.88 -21.55
CA ILE A 420 26.66 -21.75 -21.06
C ILE A 420 27.12 -23.06 -20.41
N VAL A 421 26.28 -23.67 -19.56
CA VAL A 421 26.56 -24.98 -18.96
C VAL A 421 26.72 -26.04 -20.05
N GLY A 422 25.85 -26.06 -21.05
CA GLY A 422 25.97 -26.92 -22.22
C GLY A 422 27.30 -26.74 -22.97
N PHE A 423 27.75 -25.49 -23.14
CA PHE A 423 29.04 -25.15 -23.75
C PHE A 423 30.22 -25.66 -22.94
N LEU A 424 30.23 -25.43 -21.63
CA LEU A 424 31.30 -25.88 -20.73
C LEU A 424 31.40 -27.41 -20.72
N ILE A 425 30.26 -28.11 -20.67
CA ILE A 425 30.21 -29.58 -20.79
C ILE A 425 30.80 -30.02 -22.13
N GLY A 426 30.41 -29.38 -23.24
CA GLY A 426 30.92 -29.69 -24.57
C GLY A 426 32.42 -29.50 -24.72
N LYS A 427 32.99 -28.51 -24.05
CA LYS A 427 34.41 -28.14 -24.11
C LYS A 427 35.29 -29.03 -23.22
N PHE A 428 34.81 -29.41 -22.05
CA PHE A 428 35.66 -30.04 -21.02
C PHE A 428 35.27 -31.49 -20.66
N ALA A 429 34.06 -31.96 -20.99
CA ALA A 429 33.65 -33.32 -20.66
C ALA A 429 34.01 -34.31 -21.79
N LYS A 430 34.60 -35.45 -21.43
CA LYS A 430 34.82 -36.57 -22.36
C LYS A 430 33.47 -37.04 -22.90
N LYS A 431 33.34 -37.18 -24.23
CA LYS A 431 32.11 -37.65 -24.89
C LYS A 431 31.60 -38.92 -24.19
N PRO A 432 30.30 -38.98 -23.84
CA PRO A 432 29.70 -40.19 -23.28
C PRO A 432 29.86 -41.33 -24.30
N LYS A 433 30.30 -42.50 -23.83
CA LYS A 433 30.37 -43.74 -24.63
C LYS A 433 28.98 -44.24 -24.96
#